data_AF-A0A7R9ZXM2-F1
#
_entry.id   AF-A0A7R9ZXM2-F1
#
_cell.length_a   1.000
_cell.length_b   1.000
_cell.length_c   1.000
_cell.angle_alpha   90.00
_cell.angle_beta   90.00
_cell.angle_gamma   90.00
#
_symmetry.space_group_name_H-M   'P 1'
#
loop_
_entity.id
_entity.type
_entity.pdbx_description
1 polymer ?
#
loop_
_entity_poly.entity_id
_entity_poly.type
_entity_poly.pdbx_seq_one_letter_code
_entity_poly.pdbx_strand_id
1 'polypeptide(L)'
;FQQVPPTPGATALLDLYSGSSVKRSAFEDRVCSGYDTQWGQCLEQGPCAVCSPVDCSFSSWSDWHTAGNCIGLRFRRRAIETSNNKCGRPCRGTKTESEPYADESCQVHADAC
;
A
#
# COMPACT_ATOMS: atom_id res chain seq x y z
N PHE A 1 -6.72 28.21 12.24
CA PHE A 1 -7.37 27.04 12.85
C PHE A 1 -6.73 26.79 14.20
N GLN A 2 -7.55 26.73 15.25
CA GLN A 2 -7.11 26.70 16.65
C GLN A 2 -6.21 25.49 16.94
N GLN A 3 -5.17 25.74 17.74
CA GLN A 3 -4.26 24.75 18.29
C GLN A 3 -5.02 23.88 19.30
N VAL A 4 -4.85 22.56 19.23
CA VAL A 4 -5.27 21.66 20.30
C VAL A 4 -4.21 21.71 21.40
N PRO A 5 -4.53 22.11 22.64
CA PRO A 5 -3.57 22.04 23.75
C PRO A 5 -3.30 20.58 24.14
N PRO A 6 -2.07 20.22 24.58
CA PRO A 6 -1.82 18.90 25.12
C PRO A 6 -2.69 18.69 26.37
N THR A 7 -3.49 17.63 26.38
CA THR A 7 -4.33 17.28 27.52
C THR A 7 -3.47 17.05 28.76
N PRO A 8 -3.70 17.77 29.88
CA PRO A 8 -3.04 17.47 31.14
C PRO A 8 -3.77 16.28 31.78
N GLY A 9 -3.06 15.17 32.00
CA GLY A 9 -3.51 14.17 32.99
C GLY A 9 -3.86 12.76 32.50
N ALA A 10 -3.09 12.16 31.60
CA ALA A 10 -3.06 10.69 31.52
C ALA A 10 -1.87 10.18 32.34
N THR A 11 -2.09 10.03 33.65
CA THR A 11 -1.19 9.34 34.59
C THR A 11 -0.94 7.91 34.13
N ALA A 12 0.31 7.56 33.82
CA ALA A 12 0.71 6.17 33.61
C ALA A 12 0.72 5.45 34.97
N LEU A 13 -0.38 4.78 35.29
CA LEU A 13 -0.41 3.79 36.35
C LEU A 13 0.22 2.51 35.81
N LEU A 14 1.44 2.23 36.24
CA LEU A 14 1.97 0.87 36.29
C LEU A 14 2.58 0.67 37.68
N ASP A 15 1.71 0.26 38.60
CA ASP A 15 2.16 -0.41 39.81
C ASP A 15 2.72 -1.79 39.42
N LEU A 16 3.92 -2.12 39.91
CA LEU A 16 4.15 -3.18 40.91
C LEU A 16 5.54 -3.83 40.78
N TYR A 17 6.26 -3.68 41.90
CA TYR A 17 6.96 -4.74 42.63
C TYR A 17 8.47 -4.97 42.45
N SER A 18 9.06 -5.21 43.62
CA SER A 18 10.34 -5.83 43.96
C SER A 18 11.61 -5.05 43.66
N GLY A 19 12.19 -4.55 44.75
CA GLY A 19 13.46 -3.89 44.75
C GLY A 19 14.65 -4.79 44.43
N SER A 20 15.72 -4.13 44.03
CA SER A 20 17.08 -4.43 44.45
C SER A 20 17.93 -3.20 44.19
N SER A 21 18.85 -2.92 45.12
CA SER A 21 19.70 -1.74 45.16
C SER A 21 20.53 -1.60 43.88
N VAL A 22 20.13 -0.70 42.98
CA VAL A 22 20.94 -0.39 41.79
C VAL A 22 22.12 0.49 42.23
N LYS A 23 23.31 -0.11 42.23
CA LYS A 23 24.57 0.61 42.38
C LYS A 23 24.72 1.56 41.19
N ARG A 24 24.59 2.87 41.44
CA ARG A 24 24.86 3.92 40.45
C ARG A 24 26.34 3.88 40.08
N SER A 25 26.64 3.29 38.92
CA SER A 25 27.92 3.47 38.24
C SER A 25 27.69 4.44 37.09
N ALA A 26 28.55 5.44 37.00
CA ALA A 26 28.43 6.59 36.13
C ALA A 26 28.49 6.21 34.64
N PHE A 27 27.32 6.05 34.03
CA PHE A 27 27.09 6.33 32.62
C PHE A 27 25.60 6.61 32.47
N GLU A 28 25.23 7.88 32.43
CA GLU A 28 23.86 8.30 32.18
C GLU A 28 23.33 7.62 30.91
N ASP A 29 22.27 6.84 31.06
CA ASP A 29 21.47 6.32 29.94
C ASP A 29 20.88 7.51 29.18
N ARG A 30 21.61 8.00 28.17
CA ARG A 30 21.13 9.02 27.24
C ARG A 30 20.13 8.40 26.28
N VAL A 31 18.90 8.21 26.77
CA VAL A 31 17.76 7.95 25.89
C VAL A 31 17.44 9.26 25.17
N CYS A 32 17.77 9.34 23.88
CA CYS A 32 17.35 10.44 23.03
C CYS A 32 15.86 10.29 22.72
N SER A 33 15.02 11.11 23.35
CA SER A 33 13.62 11.29 22.98
C SER A 33 13.40 12.71 22.46
N GLY A 34 12.71 12.82 21.33
CA GLY A 34 12.41 14.09 20.68
C GLY A 34 11.41 13.89 19.54
N TYR A 35 10.76 14.98 19.14
CA TYR A 35 9.92 15.04 17.94
C TYR A 35 10.40 16.24 17.13
N ASP A 36 10.57 16.06 15.83
CA ASP A 36 10.84 17.17 14.92
C ASP A 36 9.54 17.55 14.22
N THR A 37 9.28 18.84 14.11
CA THR A 37 8.18 19.35 13.30
C THR A 37 8.65 20.60 12.59
N GLN A 38 8.97 20.44 11.31
CA GLN A 38 9.34 21.53 10.42
C GLN A 38 8.13 21.98 9.61
N TRP A 39 7.86 23.29 9.62
CA TRP A 39 6.83 23.91 8.80
C TRP A 39 7.47 24.96 7.89
N GLY A 40 7.07 24.97 6.63
CA GLY A 40 7.40 26.02 5.68
C GLY A 40 6.11 26.59 5.09
N GLN A 41 6.14 27.87 4.70
CA GLN A 41 5.07 28.41 3.88
C GLN A 41 5.03 27.64 2.56
N CYS A 42 3.86 27.13 2.20
CA CYS A 42 3.58 26.85 0.80
C CYS A 42 3.52 28.22 0.12
N LEU A 43 4.68 28.72 -0.33
CA LEU A 43 4.75 29.90 -1.19
C LEU A 43 3.71 29.69 -2.27
N GLU A 44 2.76 30.62 -2.40
CA GLU A 44 1.59 30.45 -3.27
C GLU A 44 2.08 29.99 -4.64
N GLN A 45 1.95 28.68 -4.86
CA GLN A 45 2.15 28.08 -6.16
C GLN A 45 1.07 28.78 -6.97
N GLY A 46 1.45 29.49 -8.03
CA GLY A 46 0.49 30.20 -8.87
C GLY A 46 -0.70 29.29 -9.25
N PRO A 47 -1.80 29.87 -9.79
CA PRO A 47 -3.03 29.12 -10.04
C PRO A 47 -2.71 27.77 -10.70
N CYS A 48 -3.30 26.69 -10.16
CA CYS A 48 -3.08 25.35 -10.67
C CYS A 48 -3.14 25.37 -12.19
N ALA A 49 -2.04 24.95 -12.84
CA ALA A 49 -1.95 25.02 -14.28
C ALA A 49 -3.19 24.36 -14.90
N VAL A 50 -3.97 25.15 -15.64
CA VAL A 50 -5.13 24.66 -16.38
C VAL A 50 -4.67 23.50 -17.24
N CYS A 51 -5.29 22.35 -17.07
CA CYS A 51 -4.90 21.14 -17.76
C CYS A 51 -6.09 20.61 -18.56
N SER A 52 -5.78 20.11 -19.76
CA SER A 52 -6.73 19.33 -20.53
C SER A 52 -6.68 17.88 -20.02
N PRO A 53 -7.78 17.31 -19.52
CA PRO A 53 -7.77 15.96 -18.97
C PRO A 53 -7.47 14.93 -20.06
N VAL A 54 -6.54 14.01 -19.77
CA VAL A 54 -6.28 12.83 -20.58
C VAL A 54 -6.65 11.63 -19.73
N ASP A 55 -7.73 10.96 -20.11
CA ASP A 55 -8.24 9.78 -19.41
C ASP A 55 -7.44 8.53 -19.79
N CYS A 56 -7.35 7.60 -18.85
CA CYS A 56 -6.68 6.33 -19.08
C CYS A 56 -7.52 5.41 -19.97
N SER A 57 -6.88 4.73 -20.92
CA SER A 57 -7.50 3.67 -21.75
C SER A 57 -6.69 2.38 -21.69
N PHE A 58 -7.39 1.26 -21.78
CA PHE A 58 -6.74 -0.04 -21.94
C PHE A 58 -6.67 -0.43 -23.41
N SER A 59 -5.64 -1.20 -23.77
CA SER A 59 -5.58 -1.92 -25.04
C SER A 59 -6.67 -2.98 -25.13
N SER A 60 -6.80 -3.59 -26.31
CA SER A 60 -7.53 -4.86 -26.44
C SER A 60 -6.96 -5.92 -25.50
N TRP A 61 -7.84 -6.82 -25.07
CA TRP A 61 -7.44 -8.03 -24.36
C TRP A 61 -6.61 -8.93 -25.28
N SER A 62 -5.65 -9.63 -24.69
CA SER A 62 -5.03 -10.80 -25.31
C SER A 62 -6.04 -11.94 -25.42
N ASP A 63 -5.70 -12.93 -26.25
CA ASP A 63 -6.37 -14.22 -26.19
C ASP A 63 -6.17 -14.87 -24.81
N TRP A 64 -7.10 -15.77 -24.49
CA TRP A 64 -7.02 -16.60 -23.32
C TRP A 64 -5.85 -17.58 -23.43
N HIS A 65 -5.09 -17.75 -22.36
CA HIS A 65 -3.95 -18.68 -22.28
C HIS A 65 -3.93 -19.41 -20.93
N THR A 66 -3.37 -20.62 -20.91
CA THR A 66 -3.18 -21.39 -19.67
C THR A 66 -1.81 -21.09 -19.06
N ALA A 67 -1.67 -21.31 -17.75
CA ALA A 67 -0.39 -21.17 -17.05
C ALA A 67 0.48 -22.46 -17.14
N GLY A 68 0.04 -23.48 -17.87
CA GLY A 68 0.77 -24.73 -18.12
C GLY A 68 0.93 -25.69 -16.92
N ASN A 69 0.37 -25.35 -15.76
CA ASN A 69 0.52 -26.08 -14.50
C ASN A 69 -0.78 -26.75 -14.02
N CYS A 70 -1.75 -26.94 -14.91
CA CYS A 70 -3.00 -27.64 -14.62
C CYS A 70 -3.78 -27.13 -13.40
N ILE A 71 -3.67 -25.83 -13.10
CA ILE A 71 -4.36 -25.19 -11.97
C ILE A 71 -5.87 -25.00 -12.18
N GLY A 72 -6.42 -25.51 -13.28
CA GLY A 72 -7.83 -25.38 -13.60
C GLY A 72 -8.28 -23.97 -13.97
N LEU A 73 -7.36 -23.10 -14.39
CA LEU A 73 -7.63 -21.71 -14.76
C LEU A 73 -6.97 -21.34 -16.09
N ARG A 74 -7.63 -20.45 -16.83
CA ARG A 74 -7.01 -19.70 -17.93
C ARG A 74 -7.08 -18.20 -17.67
N PHE A 75 -6.18 -17.47 -18.31
CA PHE A 75 -5.98 -16.04 -18.08
C PHE A 75 -6.04 -15.26 -19.38
N ARG A 76 -6.46 -14.00 -19.29
CA ARG A 76 -6.24 -13.01 -20.35
C ARG A 76 -5.68 -11.74 -19.73
N ARG A 77 -4.90 -11.00 -20.52
CA ARG A 77 -4.22 -9.78 -20.08
C ARG A 77 -4.44 -8.63 -21.04
N ARG A 78 -4.41 -7.40 -20.54
CA ARG A 78 -4.40 -6.18 -21.35
C ARG A 78 -3.38 -5.19 -20.79
N ALA A 79 -2.88 -4.32 -21.66
CA ALA A 79 -1.99 -3.24 -21.28
C ALA A 79 -2.77 -1.94 -21.09
N ILE A 80 -2.14 -0.96 -20.41
CA ILE A 80 -2.61 0.43 -20.47
C ILE A 80 -2.12 0.97 -21.81
N GLU A 81 -3.04 1.39 -22.67
CA GLU A 81 -2.73 1.96 -23.97
C GLU A 81 -2.45 3.46 -23.83
N THR A 82 -3.32 4.17 -23.10
CA THR A 82 -3.11 5.58 -22.74
C THR A 82 -3.10 5.70 -21.22
N SER A 83 -2.02 6.23 -20.66
CA SER A 83 -1.96 6.57 -19.23
C SER A 83 -2.66 7.90 -18.98
N ASN A 84 -3.37 8.03 -17.85
CA ASN A 84 -3.97 9.31 -17.50
C ASN A 84 -2.91 10.35 -17.12
N ASN A 85 -3.21 11.62 -17.39
CA ASN A 85 -2.42 12.73 -16.86
C ASN A 85 -2.89 13.13 -15.46
N LYS A 86 -2.35 14.26 -14.95
CA LYS A 86 -2.63 14.81 -13.61
C LYS A 86 -4.11 15.16 -13.34
N CYS A 87 -4.96 15.20 -14.37
CA CYS A 87 -6.36 15.61 -14.22
C CYS A 87 -7.37 14.79 -15.00
N GLY A 88 -6.93 13.77 -15.74
CA GLY A 88 -7.82 12.76 -16.31
C GLY A 88 -8.09 11.61 -15.35
N ARG A 89 -9.08 10.79 -15.69
CA ARG A 89 -9.53 9.65 -14.89
C ARG A 89 -8.54 8.49 -14.99
N PRO A 90 -8.18 7.85 -13.87
CA PRO A 90 -7.38 6.63 -13.90
C PRO A 90 -8.18 5.47 -14.52
N CYS A 91 -7.46 4.46 -15.02
CA CYS A 91 -8.09 3.27 -15.56
C CYS A 91 -8.88 2.56 -14.45
N ARG A 92 -10.12 2.16 -14.76
CA ARG A 92 -10.96 1.37 -13.86
C ARG A 92 -11.04 -0.07 -14.33
N GLY A 93 -10.78 -1.01 -13.43
CA GLY A 93 -10.82 -2.44 -13.70
C GLY A 93 -9.43 -3.09 -13.69
N THR A 94 -9.40 -4.41 -13.89
CA THR A 94 -8.17 -5.20 -13.78
C THR A 94 -7.41 -5.25 -15.11
N LYS A 95 -6.11 -5.53 -15.03
CA LYS A 95 -5.26 -5.80 -16.20
C LYS A 95 -5.18 -7.29 -16.55
N THR A 96 -5.64 -8.13 -15.64
CA THR A 96 -5.64 -9.59 -15.74
C THR A 96 -6.99 -10.09 -15.27
N GLU A 97 -7.53 -11.05 -16.00
CA GLU A 97 -8.71 -11.81 -15.60
C GLU A 97 -8.39 -13.29 -15.66
N SER A 98 -9.07 -14.06 -14.82
CA SER A 98 -8.96 -15.51 -14.72
C SER A 98 -10.33 -16.14 -14.68
N GLU A 99 -10.49 -17.29 -15.31
CA GLU A 99 -11.71 -18.09 -15.21
C GLU A 99 -11.40 -19.59 -15.16
N PRO A 100 -12.32 -20.40 -14.60
CA PRO A 100 -12.21 -21.86 -14.63
C PRO A 100 -12.01 -22.37 -16.04
N TYR A 101 -11.05 -23.27 -16.22
CA TYR A 101 -10.75 -23.91 -17.49
C TYR A 101 -10.18 -25.31 -17.27
N ALA A 102 -10.85 -26.30 -17.82
CA ALA A 102 -10.35 -27.66 -17.88
C ALA A 102 -9.50 -27.81 -19.15
N ASP A 103 -8.18 -27.79 -18.99
CA ASP A 103 -7.25 -28.06 -20.07
C ASP A 103 -7.18 -29.58 -20.31
N GLU A 104 -7.45 -30.01 -21.54
CA GLU A 104 -7.46 -31.43 -21.93
C GLU A 104 -6.06 -32.08 -21.83
N SER A 105 -5.00 -31.27 -21.89
CA SER A 105 -3.63 -31.75 -21.68
C SER A 105 -3.33 -32.12 -20.23
N CYS A 106 -4.20 -31.74 -19.30
CA CYS A 106 -4.02 -32.00 -17.88
C CYS A 106 -4.51 -33.39 -17.49
N GLN A 107 -3.54 -34.28 -17.29
CA GLN A 107 -3.77 -35.62 -16.75
C GLN A 107 -3.92 -35.51 -15.22
N VAL A 108 -5.14 -35.66 -14.72
CA VAL A 108 -5.41 -35.82 -13.30
C VAL A 108 -4.97 -37.22 -12.88
N HIS A 109 -3.92 -37.32 -12.06
CA HIS A 109 -3.54 -38.60 -11.45
C HIS A 109 -4.51 -38.90 -10.31
N ALA A 110 -5.46 -39.78 -10.56
CA ALA A 110 -6.54 -40.14 -9.64
C ALA A 110 -6.12 -41.12 -8.52
N ASP A 111 -4.85 -41.52 -8.45
CA ASP A 111 -4.39 -42.63 -7.59
C ASP A 111 -3.68 -42.20 -6.30
N ALA A 112 -3.85 -40.95 -5.87
CA ALA A 112 -3.28 -40.46 -4.61
C ALA A 112 -4.35 -39.91 -3.68
N CYS A 113 -5.12 -40.81 -3.08
CA CYS A 113 -5.84 -40.61 -1.83
C CYS A 113 -5.74 -41.88 -0.97
#